data_AF-A0A662W0L6-F1
#
_entry.id   AF-A0A662W0L6-F1
#
_cell.length_a   1.000
_cell.length_b   1.000
_cell.length_c   1.000
_cell.angle_alpha   90.00
_cell.angle_beta   90.00
_cell.angle_gamma   90.00
#
_symmetry.space_group_name_H-M   'P 1'
#
loop_
_entity.id
_entity.type
_entity.pdbx_description
1 polymer ?
#
loop_
_entity_poly.entity_id
_entity_poly.type
_entity_poly.pdbx_seq_one_letter_code
_entity_poly.pdbx_strand_id
1 'polypeptide(L)' 'MMSKKRKKYTREFKISVITELDSGKTIAQVSREYNLHPSMVIRWKKEYNKQDLHSEEMELQAMKVE' A
#
# COMPACT_ATOMS: atom_id res chain seq x y z
N MET A 1 -17.69 23.03 -2.71
CA MET A 1 -16.55 22.18 -3.16
C MET A 1 -16.71 20.80 -2.53
N MET A 2 -16.88 19.74 -3.31
CA MET A 2 -17.04 18.38 -2.75
C MET A 2 -15.67 17.85 -2.29
N SER A 3 -15.50 17.65 -0.99
CA SER A 3 -14.35 16.97 -0.41
C SER A 3 -14.38 15.50 -0.82
N LYS A 4 -13.54 15.10 -1.77
CA LYS A 4 -13.35 13.68 -2.14
C LYS A 4 -12.89 12.92 -0.89
N LYS A 5 -13.78 12.08 -0.34
CA LYS A 5 -13.44 11.17 0.78
C LYS A 5 -12.21 10.35 0.37
N ARG A 6 -11.14 10.47 1.16
CA ARG A 6 -9.91 9.71 0.95
C ARG A 6 -10.21 8.23 1.22
N LYS A 7 -10.13 7.38 0.19
CA LYS A 7 -10.16 5.92 0.37
C LYS A 7 -9.00 5.53 1.28
N LYS A 8 -9.30 4.87 2.40
CA LYS A 8 -8.30 4.28 3.29
C LYS A 8 -7.99 2.87 2.79
N TYR A 9 -6.71 2.53 2.72
CA TYR A 9 -6.22 1.20 2.36
C TYR A 9 -5.45 0.63 3.55
N THR A 10 -5.70 -0.64 3.86
CA THR A 10 -5.03 -1.36 4.95
C THR A 10 -3.55 -1.55 4.63
N ARG A 11 -2.75 -1.86 5.67
CA ARG A 11 -1.31 -2.10 5.51
C ARG A 11 -1.07 -3.36 4.67
N GLU A 12 -1.79 -4.44 4.94
CA GLU A 12 -1.64 -5.71 4.19
C GLU A 12 -1.91 -5.52 2.70
N PHE A 13 -2.94 -4.75 2.37
CA PHE A 13 -3.26 -4.45 0.97
C PHE A 13 -2.11 -3.69 0.29
N LYS A 14 -1.54 -2.68 0.95
CA LYS A 14 -0.39 -1.94 0.41
C LYS A 14 0.84 -2.85 0.23
N ILE A 15 1.07 -3.78 1.16
CA ILE A 15 2.17 -4.75 1.07
C ILE A 15 1.96 -5.67 -0.14
N SER A 16 0.78 -6.26 -0.29
CA SER A 16 0.45 -7.09 -1.46
C SER A 16 0.71 -6.35 -2.78
N VAL A 17 0.28 -5.09 -2.88
CA VAL A 17 0.55 -4.23 -4.05
C VAL A 17 2.04 -4.05 -4.30
N ILE A 18 2.87 -3.92 -3.26
CA ILE A 18 4.32 -3.75 -3.39
C ILE A 18 5.02 -5.07 -3.72
N THR A 19 4.62 -6.18 -3.12
CA THR A 19 5.11 -7.51 -3.46
C THR A 19 4.89 -7.82 -4.93
N GLU A 20 3.73 -7.48 -5.48
CA GLU A 20 3.45 -7.62 -6.91
C GLU A 20 4.38 -6.78 -7.80
N LEU A 21 4.77 -5.57 -7.33
CA LEU A 21 5.78 -4.76 -8.02
C LEU A 21 7.17 -5.39 -7.97
N ASP A 22 7.50 -6.05 -6.85
CA ASP A 22 8.79 -6.73 -6.67
C ASP A 22 8.89 -8.01 -7.52
N SER A 23 7.77 -8.72 -7.68
CA SER A 23 7.59 -9.83 -8.64
C SER A 23 7.77 -9.42 -10.11
N GLY A 24 7.99 -8.13 -10.39
CA GLY A 24 8.27 -7.60 -11.73
C GLY A 24 7.07 -6.96 -12.43
N LYS A 25 5.89 -6.86 -11.80
CA LYS A 25 4.78 -6.09 -12.39
C LYS A 25 5.11 -4.59 -12.38
N THR A 26 4.65 -3.91 -13.43
CA THR A 26 4.77 -2.45 -13.50
C THR A 26 3.70 -1.75 -12.67
N ILE A 27 3.99 -0.52 -12.24
CA ILE A 27 3.03 0.34 -11.54
C ILE A 27 1.73 0.50 -12.34
N ALA A 28 1.82 0.57 -13.67
CA ALA A 28 0.65 0.70 -14.54
C ALA A 28 -0.23 -0.55 -14.51
N GLN A 29 0.36 -1.75 -14.50
CA GLN A 29 -0.39 -3.01 -14.40
C GLN A 29 -1.11 -3.11 -13.06
N VAL A 30 -0.37 -2.94 -11.96
CA VAL A 30 -0.94 -3.00 -10.60
C VAL A 30 -1.99 -1.91 -10.39
N SER A 31 -1.78 -0.72 -10.94
CA SER A 31 -2.75 0.38 -10.92
C SER A 31 -4.07 -0.01 -11.60
N ARG A 32 -4.02 -0.69 -12.75
CA ARG A 32 -5.23 -1.12 -13.47
C ARG A 32 -5.91 -2.30 -12.77
N GLU A 33 -5.14 -3.28 -12.33
CA GLU A 33 -5.61 -4.51 -11.68
C GLU A 33 -6.33 -4.22 -10.36
N TYR A 34 -5.74 -3.38 -9.52
CA TYR A 34 -6.29 -3.01 -8.21
C TYR A 34 -7.14 -1.71 -8.24
N ASN A 35 -7.38 -1.14 -9.42
CA ASN A 35 -8.07 0.14 -9.61
C ASN A 35 -7.50 1.28 -8.75
N LEU A 36 -6.17 1.31 -8.63
CA LEU A 36 -5.42 2.30 -7.88
C LEU A 36 -4.93 3.41 -8.79
N HIS A 37 -4.77 4.60 -8.24
CA HIS A 37 -4.12 5.67 -8.98
C HIS A 37 -2.58 5.47 -8.96
N PRO A 38 -1.86 5.61 -10.08
CA PRO A 38 -0.41 5.37 -10.15
C PRO A 38 0.39 6.17 -9.11
N SER A 39 -0.02 7.42 -8.84
CA SER A 39 0.64 8.25 -7.83
C SER A 39 0.51 7.70 -6.40
N MET A 40 -0.55 6.94 -6.09
CA MET A 40 -0.71 6.29 -4.79
C MET A 40 0.27 5.13 -4.66
N VAL A 41 0.41 4.32 -5.71
CA VAL A 41 1.34 3.19 -5.76
C VAL A 41 2.79 3.66 -5.63
N ILE A 42 3.17 4.73 -6.35
CA ILE A 42 4.49 5.37 -6.22
C ILE A 42 4.74 5.84 -4.78
N ARG A 43 3.73 6.48 -4.17
CA ARG A 43 3.84 6.92 -2.78
C ARG A 43 4.05 5.74 -1.83
N TRP A 44 3.28 4.66 -1.96
CA TRP A 44 3.44 3.48 -1.10
C TRP A 44 4.78 2.81 -1.28
N LYS A 45 5.30 2.69 -2.51
CA LYS A 45 6.66 2.18 -2.75
C LYS A 45 7.72 3.04 -2.05
N LYS A 46 7.58 4.37 -2.08
CA LYS A 46 8.47 5.28 -1.34
C LYS A 46 8.30 5.14 0.18
N GLU A 47 7.08 5.02 0.67
CA GLU A 47 6.81 4.85 2.11
C GLU A 47 7.35 3.51 2.59
N TYR A 48 7.25 2.43 1.81
CA TYR A 48 7.78 1.11 2.15
C TYR A 48 9.31 1.09 2.17
N ASN A 49 9.95 1.65 1.14
CA ASN A 49 11.41 1.79 1.10
C ASN A 49 11.93 2.67 2.25
N LYS A 50 11.15 3.66 2.71
CA LYS A 50 11.45 4.44 3.91
C LYS A 50 11.09 3.75 5.23
N GLN A 51 10.03 2.94 5.27
CA GLN A 51 9.52 2.27 6.47
C GLN A 51 10.31 1.01 6.85
N ASP A 52 11.14 0.49 5.95
CA ASP A 52 12.23 -0.42 6.30
C ASP A 52 13.09 0.14 7.47
N LEU A 53 13.07 1.47 7.68
CA LEU A 53 13.75 2.14 8.79
C LEU A 53 12.85 2.42 10.03
N HIS A 54 11.56 1.99 10.08
CA HIS A 54 10.69 2.36 11.22
C HIS A 54 9.43 1.51 11.56
N SER A 55 9.12 0.36 10.95
CA SER A 55 7.74 -0.21 11.06
C SER A 55 7.57 -1.69 11.41
N GLU A 56 8.52 -2.30 12.14
CA GLU A 56 8.30 -3.57 12.87
C GLU A 56 7.17 -3.46 13.92
N GLU A 57 6.74 -2.25 14.26
CA GLU A 57 5.81 -1.93 15.36
C GLU A 57 4.32 -2.24 15.10
N MET A 58 3.89 -2.54 13.86
CA MET A 58 2.46 -2.66 13.55
C MET A 58 1.91 -4.11 13.46
N GLU A 59 2.75 -5.13 13.58
CA GLU A 59 2.31 -6.54 13.50
C GLU A 59 1.56 -7.03 14.76
N LEU A 60 1.75 -6.39 15.91
CA LEU A 60 1.15 -6.83 17.18
C LEU A 60 -0.31 -6.40 17.39
N GLN A 61 -0.87 -5.51 16.56
CA GLN A 61 -2.22 -5.00 16.77
C GLN A 61 -3.32 -5.75 15.99
N ALA A 62 -2.98 -6.56 14.99
CA ALA A 62 -3.96 -7.27 14.16
C ALA A 62 -4.36 -8.67 14.68
N MET A 63 -3.65 -9.22 15.69
CA MET A 63 -3.97 -10.52 16.31
C MET A 63 -5.03 -10.44 17.44
N LYS A 64 -5.65 -9.29 17.68
CA LYS A 64 -6.69 -9.12 18.70
C LYS A 64 -7.95 -8.51 18.10
N VAL A 65 -8.82 -9.33 17.55
CA VAL A 65 -10.28 -9.24 17.79
C VAL A 65 -10.82 -10.66 17.69
N GLU A 66 -11.18 -11.19 18.85
CA GLU A 66 -12.02 -12.36 19.10
C GLU A 66 -13.50 -11.93 19.01
#